data_AF-A0A959WPW2-F1
#
_entry.id   AF-A0A959WPW2-F1
#
_cell.length_a   1.000
_cell.length_b   1.000
_cell.length_c   1.000
_cell.angle_alpha   90.00
_cell.angle_beta   90.00
_cell.angle_gamma   90.00
#
_symmetry.space_group_name_H-M   'P 1'
#
loop_
_entity.id
_entity.type
_entity.pdbx_description
1 polymer ?
#
loop_
_entity_poly.entity_id
_entity_poly.type
_entity_poly.pdbx_seq_one_letter_code
_entity_poly.pdbx_strand_id
1 'polypeptide(L)'
;MFRSSRTLAIVGIPLVAVAVAVIALTTGSGDASPTGTLALIFALVGGFMFLLLFVQGREIDRAARGAGAVPGAGGAPVDNPMTAGEPELWASLAVAPITEEAIEARGTGWGVARSSHRSAWVITAMIFVFVPAAYLLEKPWIAVLGAIPIAGYAVWRSIAIVGSGGDLDRVYEGLGRSIEPLGLAVDERPAVGIGHRVGPPASLKTDVRGALRMSGKRHGRAVSISMADGRTSVLVRADSPQFEARSRDGRVSGRKGELPPEIESALREVPASVGWKDVAVTGGPEGIEVVRRGAGNRDWLAGLWLAERLAGAAEGASR
;
A
#
# COMPACT_ATOMS: atom_id res chain seq x y z
N MET A 1 -5.39 6.94 4.96
CA MET A 1 -6.44 6.43 4.07
C MET A 1 -7.63 5.76 4.77
N PHE A 2 -7.64 5.58 6.10
CA PHE A 2 -8.73 4.89 6.80
C PHE A 2 -9.15 5.65 8.07
N ARG A 3 -9.45 6.95 7.93
CA ARG A 3 -9.67 7.80 9.11
C ARG A 3 -10.94 7.40 9.86
N SER A 4 -12.03 7.11 9.14
CA SER A 4 -13.31 6.81 9.76
C SER A 4 -13.31 5.44 10.42
N SER A 5 -12.80 4.40 9.75
CA SER A 5 -12.70 3.08 10.37
C SER A 5 -11.69 3.04 11.52
N ARG A 6 -10.59 3.80 11.44
CA ARG A 6 -9.63 3.94 12.55
C ARG A 6 -10.27 4.62 13.76
N THR A 7 -10.96 5.75 13.57
CA THR A 7 -11.66 6.43 14.67
C THR A 7 -12.73 5.53 15.27
N LEU A 8 -13.50 4.84 14.42
CA LEU A 8 -14.51 3.88 14.85
C LEU A 8 -13.88 2.74 15.67
N ALA A 9 -12.74 2.20 15.26
CA ALA A 9 -12.04 1.16 16.03
C ALA A 9 -11.50 1.70 17.36
N ILE A 10 -10.80 2.85 17.36
CA ILE A 10 -10.18 3.44 18.55
C ILE A 10 -11.22 3.79 19.63
N VAL A 11 -12.37 4.34 19.22
CA VAL A 11 -13.42 4.76 20.17
C VAL A 11 -14.41 3.62 20.45
N GLY A 12 -14.79 2.88 19.41
CA GLY A 12 -15.82 1.85 19.49
C GLY A 12 -15.37 0.61 20.26
N ILE A 13 -14.11 0.18 20.13
CA ILE A 13 -13.62 -1.01 20.86
C ILE A 13 -13.71 -0.79 22.39
N PRO A 14 -13.18 0.31 22.98
CA PRO A 14 -13.35 0.58 24.41
C PRO A 14 -14.82 0.69 24.82
N LEU A 15 -15.66 1.33 24.01
CA LEU A 15 -17.07 1.51 24.33
C LEU A 15 -17.83 0.18 24.37
N VAL A 16 -17.62 -0.68 23.38
CA VAL A 16 -18.20 -2.03 23.35
C VAL A 16 -17.67 -2.86 24.51
N ALA A 17 -16.38 -2.79 24.83
CA ALA A 17 -15.80 -3.51 25.96
C ALA A 17 -16.43 -3.09 27.30
N VAL A 18 -16.59 -1.77 27.53
CA VAL A 18 -17.27 -1.25 28.73
C VAL A 18 -18.72 -1.71 28.78
N ALA A 19 -19.45 -1.63 27.67
CA ALA A 19 -20.84 -2.07 27.62
C ALA A 19 -20.99 -3.58 27.90
N VAL A 20 -20.12 -4.42 27.33
CA VAL A 20 -20.07 -5.86 27.63
C VAL A 20 -19.77 -6.10 29.11
N ALA A 21 -18.80 -5.39 29.70
CA ALA A 21 -18.47 -5.53 31.11
C ALA A 21 -19.65 -5.11 32.01
N VAL A 22 -20.33 -4.01 31.69
CA VAL A 22 -21.51 -3.56 32.43
C VAL A 22 -22.61 -4.63 32.34
N ILE A 23 -22.93 -5.13 31.15
CA ILE A 23 -23.95 -6.18 30.97
C ILE A 23 -23.60 -7.43 31.79
N ALA A 24 -22.35 -7.86 31.77
CA ALA A 24 -21.89 -9.04 32.51
C ALA A 24 -21.93 -8.83 34.04
N LEU A 25 -21.64 -7.63 34.52
CA LEU A 25 -21.64 -7.30 35.95
C LEU A 25 -23.06 -7.07 36.50
N THR A 26 -23.98 -6.50 35.72
CA THR A 26 -25.33 -6.17 36.18
C THR A 26 -26.29 -7.35 36.17
N THR A 27 -26.06 -8.35 35.32
CA THR A 27 -26.94 -9.52 35.22
C THR A 27 -26.71 -10.55 36.34
N GLY A 28 -25.66 -10.39 37.15
CA GLY A 28 -25.45 -11.14 38.38
C GLY A 28 -25.15 -12.63 38.20
N SER A 29 -24.43 -13.23 39.13
CA SER A 29 -24.14 -14.68 39.15
C SER A 29 -25.32 -15.54 39.61
N GLY A 30 -26.47 -14.93 39.93
CA GLY A 30 -27.64 -15.60 40.51
C GLY A 30 -28.67 -16.10 39.50
N ASP A 31 -28.53 -15.77 38.22
CA ASP A 31 -29.48 -16.19 37.19
C ASP A 31 -29.20 -17.64 36.76
N ALA A 32 -30.22 -18.49 36.81
CA ALA A 32 -30.08 -19.92 36.51
C ALA A 32 -29.73 -20.21 35.04
N SER A 33 -29.89 -19.23 34.13
CA SER A 33 -29.47 -19.36 32.73
C SER A 33 -28.90 -18.03 32.19
N PRO A 34 -27.59 -17.92 31.91
CA PRO A 34 -26.97 -16.71 31.36
C PRO A 34 -27.27 -16.48 29.86
N THR A 35 -28.17 -17.27 29.27
CA THR A 35 -28.49 -17.30 27.84
C THR A 35 -28.88 -15.92 27.29
N GLY A 36 -29.75 -15.20 27.99
CA GLY A 36 -30.19 -13.86 27.59
C GLY A 36 -29.04 -12.84 27.59
N THR A 37 -28.20 -12.88 28.64
CA THR A 37 -27.01 -12.04 28.77
C THR A 37 -26.01 -12.31 27.64
N LEU A 38 -25.71 -13.58 27.37
CA LEU A 38 -24.78 -13.97 26.31
C LEU A 38 -25.31 -13.56 24.92
N ALA A 39 -26.60 -13.77 24.65
CA ALA A 39 -27.22 -13.35 23.41
C ALA A 39 -27.10 -11.82 23.20
N LEU A 40 -27.32 -11.03 24.25
CA LEU A 40 -27.17 -9.58 24.20
C LEU A 40 -25.72 -9.16 23.95
N ILE A 41 -24.75 -9.79 24.62
CA ILE A 41 -23.31 -9.55 24.41
C ILE A 41 -22.94 -9.87 22.96
N PHE A 42 -23.36 -11.01 22.42
CA PHE A 42 -23.08 -11.38 21.03
C PHE A 42 -23.74 -10.43 20.04
N ALA A 43 -24.97 -9.99 20.29
CA ALA A 43 -25.65 -9.01 19.44
C ALA A 43 -24.88 -7.68 19.42
N LEU A 44 -24.40 -7.21 20.57
CA LEU A 44 -23.63 -5.97 20.68
C LEU A 44 -22.28 -6.07 19.93
N VAL A 45 -21.50 -7.12 20.19
CA VAL A 45 -20.20 -7.34 19.54
C VAL A 45 -20.38 -7.56 18.03
N GLY A 46 -21.39 -8.33 17.63
CA GLY A 46 -21.73 -8.59 16.23
C GLY A 46 -22.16 -7.34 15.47
N GLY A 47 -23.02 -6.53 16.08
CA GLY A 47 -23.42 -5.23 15.51
C GLY A 47 -22.23 -4.30 15.30
N PHE A 48 -21.30 -4.25 16.26
CA PHE A 48 -20.09 -3.45 16.13
C PHE A 48 -19.15 -3.97 15.02
N MET A 49 -18.89 -5.29 14.99
CA MET A 49 -18.06 -5.92 13.96
C MET A 49 -18.64 -5.70 12.55
N PHE A 50 -19.96 -5.85 12.41
CA PHE A 50 -20.68 -5.56 11.16
C PHE A 50 -20.46 -4.10 10.73
N LEU A 51 -20.66 -3.14 11.65
CA LEU A 51 -20.48 -1.72 11.36
C LEU A 51 -19.02 -1.40 10.95
N LEU A 52 -18.04 -1.98 11.65
CA LEU A 52 -16.63 -1.79 11.37
C LEU A 52 -16.26 -2.30 9.99
N LEU A 53 -16.65 -3.54 9.66
CA LEU A 53 -16.40 -4.10 8.34
C LEU A 53 -17.14 -3.31 7.25
N PHE A 54 -18.38 -2.89 7.49
CA PHE A 54 -19.14 -2.10 6.53
C PHE A 54 -18.46 -0.76 6.21
N VAL A 55 -18.00 -0.02 7.23
CA VAL A 55 -17.29 1.25 7.04
C VAL A 55 -15.96 1.02 6.32
N GLN A 56 -15.22 -0.04 6.66
CA GLN A 56 -13.98 -0.40 5.97
C GLN A 56 -14.22 -0.71 4.49
N GLY A 57 -15.25 -1.49 4.15
CA GLY A 57 -15.61 -1.79 2.77
C GLY A 57 -15.89 -0.51 1.97
N ARG A 58 -16.65 0.43 2.54
CA ARG A 58 -16.91 1.73 1.91
C ARG A 58 -15.65 2.58 1.72
N GLU A 59 -14.72 2.53 2.67
CA GLU A 59 -13.43 3.23 2.54
C GLU A 59 -12.58 2.59 1.43
N ILE A 60 -12.53 1.26 1.33
CA ILE A 60 -11.85 0.53 0.25
C ILE A 60 -12.45 0.87 -1.12
N ASP A 61 -13.78 0.94 -1.24
CA ASP A 61 -14.43 1.26 -2.51
C ASP A 61 -14.30 2.74 -2.89
N ARG A 62 -14.26 3.64 -1.89
CA ARG A 62 -13.96 5.06 -2.13
C ARG A 62 -12.51 5.22 -2.60
N ALA A 63 -11.59 4.55 -1.93
CA ALA A 63 -10.18 4.48 -2.28
C ALA A 63 -9.95 3.98 -3.71
N ALA A 64 -10.55 2.84 -4.06
CA ALA A 64 -10.42 2.22 -5.37
C ALA A 64 -10.99 3.11 -6.49
N ARG A 65 -12.14 3.76 -6.25
CA ARG A 65 -12.69 4.74 -7.20
C ARG A 65 -11.79 5.96 -7.39
N GLY A 66 -11.20 6.47 -6.31
CA GLY A 66 -10.24 7.57 -6.40
C GLY A 66 -8.95 7.20 -7.15
N ALA A 67 -8.52 5.93 -7.08
CA ALA A 67 -7.35 5.46 -7.80
C ALA A 67 -7.56 5.35 -9.31
N GLY A 68 -8.77 5.06 -9.77
CA GLY A 68 -9.14 4.99 -11.19
C GLY A 68 -9.51 6.34 -11.82
N ALA A 69 -9.63 7.41 -11.03
CA ALA A 69 -9.93 8.74 -11.55
C ALA A 69 -8.67 9.34 -12.20
N VAL A 70 -8.58 9.25 -13.52
CA VAL A 70 -7.48 9.84 -14.29
C VAL A 70 -7.90 11.23 -14.78
N PRO A 71 -7.11 12.29 -14.51
CA PRO A 71 -7.32 13.58 -15.14
C PRO A 71 -7.28 13.40 -16.67
N GLY A 72 -8.12 14.11 -17.42
CA GLY A 72 -8.28 13.91 -18.87
C GLY A 72 -6.96 13.81 -19.67
N ALA A 73 -7.02 13.19 -20.85
CA ALA A 73 -5.87 12.82 -21.67
C ALA A 73 -4.81 13.93 -21.79
N GLY A 74 -3.60 13.68 -21.27
CA GLY A 74 -2.47 14.61 -21.28
C GLY A 74 -2.34 15.44 -20.00
N GLY A 75 -2.16 14.76 -18.85
CA GLY A 75 -2.12 15.38 -17.53
C GLY A 75 -1.28 16.66 -17.49
N ALA A 76 -1.85 17.71 -16.88
CA ALA A 76 -1.17 18.99 -16.73
C ALA A 76 0.20 18.81 -16.05
N PRO A 77 1.19 19.65 -16.38
CA PRO A 77 2.47 19.66 -15.69
C PRO A 77 2.25 19.75 -14.17
N VAL A 78 2.84 18.82 -13.42
CA VAL A 78 2.78 18.83 -11.97
C VAL A 78 3.93 19.68 -11.43
N ASP A 79 3.58 20.79 -10.78
CA ASP A 79 4.56 21.68 -10.15
C ASP A 79 5.19 21.04 -8.91
N ASN A 80 4.39 20.34 -8.10
CA ASN A 80 4.85 19.72 -6.86
C ASN A 80 4.40 18.25 -6.74
N PRO A 81 5.30 17.27 -6.97
CA PRO A 81 4.96 15.85 -6.92
C PRO A 81 4.57 15.38 -5.52
N MET A 82 4.91 16.15 -4.48
CA MET A 82 4.64 15.77 -3.09
C MET A 82 3.21 16.12 -2.65
N THR A 83 2.59 17.11 -3.29
CA THR A 83 1.21 17.53 -3.03
C THR A 83 0.22 17.02 -4.07
N ALA A 84 0.68 16.72 -5.29
CA ALA A 84 -0.15 16.19 -6.36
C ALA A 84 -0.83 14.87 -5.97
N GLY A 85 -1.99 14.63 -6.56
CA GLY A 85 -2.66 13.32 -6.48
C GLY A 85 -1.80 12.23 -7.13
N GLU A 86 -1.89 10.99 -6.65
CA GLU A 86 -1.19 9.88 -7.32
C GLU A 86 -1.62 9.67 -8.79
N PRO A 87 -2.93 9.79 -9.16
CA PRO A 87 -3.34 9.69 -10.55
C PRO A 87 -2.83 10.85 -11.41
N GLU A 88 -2.77 12.06 -10.84
CA GLU A 88 -2.28 13.27 -11.49
C GLU A 88 -0.78 13.20 -11.76
N LEU A 89 0.02 12.81 -10.75
CA LEU A 89 1.46 12.59 -10.91
C LEU A 89 1.77 11.45 -11.88
N TRP A 90 0.96 10.39 -11.87
CA TRP A 90 1.10 9.32 -12.85
C TRP A 90 0.78 9.78 -14.27
N ALA A 91 -0.30 10.56 -14.45
CA ALA A 91 -0.68 11.11 -15.74
C ALA A 91 0.35 12.11 -16.30
N SER A 92 0.94 12.94 -15.45
CA SER A 92 1.97 13.90 -15.87
C SER A 92 3.31 13.24 -16.22
N LEU A 93 3.56 12.02 -15.74
CA LEU A 93 4.74 11.22 -16.06
C LEU A 93 4.50 10.25 -17.23
N ALA A 94 3.30 10.16 -17.81
CA ALA A 94 3.06 9.25 -18.92
C ALA A 94 3.86 9.67 -20.17
N VAL A 95 4.59 8.73 -20.77
CA VAL A 95 5.34 8.92 -22.04
C VAL A 95 4.58 8.36 -23.24
N ALA A 96 3.53 7.58 -22.98
CA ALA A 96 2.61 7.05 -23.97
C ALA A 96 1.15 7.34 -23.52
N PRO A 97 0.17 7.29 -24.43
CA PRO A 97 -1.23 7.45 -24.08
C PRO A 97 -1.65 6.47 -22.97
N ILE A 98 -2.37 6.99 -21.98
CA ILE A 98 -2.97 6.15 -20.93
C ILE A 98 -4.17 5.43 -21.52
N THR A 99 -4.08 4.11 -21.66
CA THR A 99 -5.16 3.25 -22.14
C THR A 99 -6.14 2.94 -21.01
N GLU A 100 -7.40 2.65 -21.36
CA GLU A 100 -8.41 2.20 -20.38
C GLU A 100 -7.92 0.95 -19.62
N GLU A 101 -7.23 0.04 -20.31
CA GLU A 101 -6.63 -1.14 -19.69
C GLU A 101 -5.63 -0.77 -18.58
N ALA A 102 -4.79 0.26 -18.77
CA ALA A 102 -3.87 0.71 -17.73
C ALA A 102 -4.61 1.30 -16.51
N ILE A 103 -5.74 1.99 -16.75
CA ILE A 103 -6.61 2.55 -15.69
C ILE A 103 -7.26 1.42 -14.89
N GLU A 104 -7.85 0.44 -15.57
CA GLU A 104 -8.44 -0.74 -14.96
C GLU A 104 -7.39 -1.55 -14.19
N ALA A 105 -6.22 -1.77 -14.80
CA ALA A 105 -5.11 -2.49 -14.22
C ALA A 105 -4.61 -1.83 -12.91
N ARG A 106 -4.59 -0.50 -12.85
CA ARG A 106 -4.31 0.23 -11.60
C ARG A 106 -5.34 -0.06 -10.50
N GLY A 107 -6.61 -0.24 -10.89
CA GLY A 107 -7.68 -0.66 -9.99
C GLY A 107 -7.51 -2.08 -9.44
N THR A 108 -6.79 -2.97 -10.15
CA THR A 108 -6.62 -4.38 -9.73
C THR A 108 -5.84 -4.53 -8.42
N GLY A 109 -4.94 -3.59 -8.09
CA GLY A 109 -4.25 -3.56 -6.79
C GLY A 109 -5.23 -3.51 -5.61
N TRP A 110 -6.38 -2.86 -5.79
CA TRP A 110 -7.47 -2.84 -4.80
C TRP A 110 -8.29 -4.12 -4.78
N GLY A 111 -8.19 -4.96 -5.81
CA GLY A 111 -8.83 -6.27 -5.88
C GLY A 111 -8.42 -7.17 -4.72
N VAL A 112 -7.13 -7.19 -4.35
CA VAL A 112 -6.64 -7.96 -3.20
C VAL A 112 -7.18 -7.42 -1.89
N ALA A 113 -7.23 -6.10 -1.72
CA ALA A 113 -7.82 -5.49 -0.53
C ALA A 113 -9.31 -5.85 -0.40
N ARG A 114 -10.08 -5.79 -1.49
CA ARG A 114 -11.49 -6.20 -1.52
C ARG A 114 -11.68 -7.70 -1.25
N SER A 115 -10.84 -8.53 -1.85
CA SER A 115 -10.88 -9.99 -1.68
C SER A 115 -10.55 -10.40 -0.23
N SER A 116 -9.55 -9.76 0.37
CA SER A 116 -9.22 -9.89 1.79
C SER A 116 -10.38 -9.42 2.67
N HIS A 117 -10.98 -8.27 2.35
CA HIS A 117 -12.13 -7.75 3.08
C HIS A 117 -13.36 -8.67 3.01
N ARG A 118 -13.65 -9.24 1.84
CA ARG A 118 -14.70 -10.27 1.68
C ARG A 118 -14.38 -11.52 2.50
N SER A 119 -13.12 -11.93 2.56
CA SER A 119 -12.68 -13.05 3.40
C SER A 119 -12.93 -12.78 4.89
N ALA A 120 -12.70 -11.54 5.34
CA ALA A 120 -12.98 -11.12 6.71
C ALA A 120 -14.49 -11.20 7.04
N TRP A 121 -15.36 -10.81 6.10
CA TRP A 121 -16.81 -10.98 6.25
C TRP A 121 -17.22 -12.45 6.42
N VAL A 122 -16.69 -13.34 5.57
CA VAL A 122 -16.99 -14.78 5.63
C VAL A 122 -16.56 -15.37 6.97
N ILE A 123 -15.32 -15.11 7.40
CA ILE A 123 -14.79 -15.61 8.69
C ILE A 123 -15.63 -15.07 9.85
N THR A 124 -15.94 -13.77 9.83
CA THR A 124 -16.77 -13.14 10.87
C THR A 124 -18.15 -13.79 10.94
N ALA A 125 -18.82 -13.98 9.80
CA ALA A 125 -20.12 -14.64 9.75
C ALA A 125 -20.06 -16.07 10.32
N MET A 126 -19.03 -16.84 9.98
CA MET A 126 -18.85 -18.18 10.54
C MET A 126 -18.66 -18.15 12.06
N ILE A 127 -17.85 -17.23 12.60
CA ILE A 127 -17.66 -17.06 14.05
C ILE A 127 -19.01 -16.75 14.72
N PHE A 128 -19.80 -15.82 14.17
CA PHE A 128 -21.10 -15.45 14.73
C PHE A 128 -22.20 -16.50 14.55
N VAL A 129 -21.99 -17.51 13.72
CA VAL A 129 -22.86 -18.69 13.65
C VAL A 129 -22.45 -19.72 14.70
N PHE A 130 -21.17 -20.12 14.73
CA PHE A 130 -20.72 -21.25 15.54
C PHE A 130 -20.52 -20.90 17.01
N VAL A 131 -19.97 -19.73 17.32
CA VAL A 131 -19.67 -19.36 18.71
C VAL A 131 -20.96 -19.15 19.51
N PRO A 132 -21.93 -18.31 19.08
CA PRO A 132 -23.20 -18.18 19.80
C PRO A 132 -23.94 -19.51 19.90
N ALA A 133 -23.97 -20.33 18.85
CA ALA A 133 -24.61 -21.64 18.90
C ALA A 133 -23.97 -22.56 19.96
N ALA A 134 -22.63 -22.55 20.10
CA ALA A 134 -21.94 -23.35 21.12
C ALA A 134 -22.32 -22.93 22.55
N TYR A 135 -22.44 -21.62 22.80
CA TYR A 135 -22.81 -21.09 24.11
C TYR A 135 -24.31 -21.26 24.41
N LEU A 136 -25.19 -20.95 23.46
CA LEU A 136 -26.64 -21.01 23.64
C LEU A 136 -27.17 -22.45 23.75
N LEU A 137 -26.49 -23.42 23.14
CA LEU A 137 -26.84 -24.83 23.22
C LEU A 137 -26.02 -25.60 24.27
N GLU A 138 -25.13 -24.92 25.00
CA GLU A 138 -24.21 -25.51 26.00
C GLU A 138 -23.39 -26.69 25.44
N LYS A 139 -23.03 -26.62 24.16
CA LYS A 139 -22.35 -27.68 23.41
C LYS A 139 -20.99 -27.17 22.91
N PRO A 140 -19.92 -27.30 23.70
CA PRO A 140 -18.60 -26.76 23.34
C PRO A 140 -18.03 -27.38 22.05
N TRP A 141 -18.42 -28.61 21.70
CA TRP A 141 -18.01 -29.26 20.46
C TRP A 141 -18.50 -28.53 19.20
N ILE A 142 -19.56 -27.72 19.27
CA ILE A 142 -20.02 -26.89 18.14
C ILE A 142 -18.97 -25.84 17.78
N ALA A 143 -18.29 -25.26 18.78
CA ALA A 143 -17.19 -24.33 18.53
C ALA A 143 -16.00 -25.02 17.86
N VAL A 144 -15.68 -26.26 18.27
CA VAL A 144 -14.64 -27.08 17.63
C VAL A 144 -15.03 -27.40 16.19
N LEU A 145 -16.28 -27.81 15.94
CA LEU A 145 -16.79 -28.07 14.60
C LEU A 145 -16.72 -26.83 13.72
N GLY A 146 -17.02 -25.63 14.26
CA GLY A 146 -16.91 -24.36 13.55
C GLY A 146 -15.48 -23.90 13.30
N ALA A 147 -14.54 -24.21 14.20
CA ALA A 147 -13.14 -23.86 14.04
C ALA A 147 -12.49 -24.54 12.83
N ILE A 148 -12.87 -25.79 12.54
CA ILE A 148 -12.34 -26.57 11.40
C ILE A 148 -12.54 -25.86 10.06
N PRO A 149 -13.76 -25.50 9.61
CA PRO A 149 -13.97 -24.84 8.33
C PRO A 149 -13.45 -23.39 8.34
N ILE A 150 -13.42 -22.70 9.48
CA ILE A 150 -12.79 -21.35 9.58
C ILE A 150 -11.30 -21.46 9.29
N ALA A 151 -10.60 -22.39 9.96
CA ALA A 151 -9.18 -22.63 9.74
C ALA A 151 -8.91 -23.12 8.32
N GLY A 152 -9.72 -24.06 7.82
CA GLY A 152 -9.64 -24.56 6.45
C GLY A 152 -9.79 -23.45 5.40
N TYR A 153 -10.77 -22.56 5.58
CA TYR A 153 -10.97 -21.40 4.71
C TYR A 153 -9.79 -20.43 4.76
N ALA A 154 -9.27 -20.13 5.95
CA ALA A 154 -8.12 -19.24 6.11
C ALA A 154 -6.85 -19.81 5.45
N VAL A 155 -6.59 -21.11 5.61
CA VAL A 155 -5.47 -21.81 4.95
C VAL A 155 -5.67 -21.80 3.44
N TRP A 156 -6.85 -22.19 2.95
CA TRP A 156 -7.15 -22.18 1.51
C TRP A 156 -6.98 -20.80 0.88
N ARG A 157 -7.49 -19.73 1.52
CA ARG A 157 -7.30 -18.35 1.03
C ARG A 157 -5.84 -17.93 1.06
N SER A 158 -5.07 -18.32 2.07
CA SER A 158 -3.64 -18.01 2.14
C SER A 158 -2.87 -18.67 0.99
N ILE A 159 -3.19 -19.93 0.68
CA ILE A 159 -2.65 -20.65 -0.48
C ILE A 159 -3.08 -19.99 -1.79
N ALA A 160 -4.35 -19.59 -1.92
CA ALA A 160 -4.85 -18.92 -3.13
C ALA A 160 -4.21 -17.55 -3.39
N ILE A 161 -3.76 -16.86 -2.34
CA ILE A 161 -3.08 -15.56 -2.46
C ILE A 161 -1.61 -15.75 -2.87
N VAL A 162 -0.90 -16.69 -2.25
CA VAL A 162 0.56 -16.87 -2.40
C VAL A 162 0.93 -17.88 -3.50
N GLY A 163 0.03 -18.79 -3.85
CA GLY A 163 0.26 -19.82 -4.86
C GLY A 163 0.48 -19.24 -6.26
N SER A 164 1.22 -19.98 -7.09
CA SER A 164 1.49 -19.61 -8.49
C SER A 164 0.18 -19.41 -9.27
N GLY A 165 0.06 -18.28 -9.96
CA GLY A 165 -1.16 -17.86 -10.65
C GLY A 165 -2.25 -17.30 -9.71
N GLY A 166 -1.91 -17.10 -8.44
CA GLY A 166 -2.79 -16.59 -7.40
C GLY A 166 -3.06 -15.09 -7.47
N ASP A 167 -3.70 -14.57 -6.43
CA ASP A 167 -4.08 -13.15 -6.35
C ASP A 167 -2.86 -12.21 -6.43
N LEU A 168 -1.69 -12.63 -5.92
CA LEU A 168 -0.46 -11.83 -5.95
C LEU A 168 0.13 -11.68 -7.36
N ASP A 169 0.16 -12.76 -8.15
CA ASP A 169 0.66 -12.73 -9.53
C ASP A 169 -0.19 -11.79 -10.40
N ARG A 170 -1.51 -11.85 -10.22
CA ARG A 170 -2.45 -10.93 -10.90
C ARG A 170 -2.21 -9.47 -10.53
N VAL A 171 -1.81 -9.18 -9.29
CA VAL A 171 -1.43 -7.83 -8.88
C VAL A 171 -0.16 -7.37 -9.60
N TYR A 172 0.85 -8.23 -9.75
CA TYR A 172 2.06 -7.86 -10.47
C TYR A 172 1.83 -7.69 -11.97
N GLU A 173 0.97 -8.51 -12.57
CA GLU A 173 0.54 -8.34 -13.97
C GLU A 173 -0.27 -7.05 -14.15
N GLY A 174 -1.18 -6.76 -13.23
CA GLY A 174 -1.92 -5.50 -13.19
C GLY A 174 -0.99 -4.30 -13.00
N LEU A 175 0.01 -4.41 -12.12
CA LEU A 175 1.02 -3.39 -11.94
C LEU A 175 1.78 -3.14 -13.25
N GLY A 176 2.24 -4.19 -13.92
CA GLY A 176 2.94 -4.11 -15.22
C GLY A 176 2.14 -3.33 -16.27
N ARG A 177 0.86 -3.68 -16.45
CA ARG A 177 -0.03 -2.96 -17.37
C ARG A 177 -0.28 -1.51 -16.94
N SER A 178 -0.37 -1.24 -15.64
CA SER A 178 -0.58 0.12 -15.13
C SER A 178 0.63 1.05 -15.28
N ILE A 179 1.85 0.49 -15.39
CA ILE A 179 3.09 1.27 -15.55
C ILE A 179 3.57 1.32 -16.99
N GLU A 180 2.95 0.57 -17.90
CA GLU A 180 3.27 0.57 -19.33
C GLU A 180 3.17 1.98 -19.97
N PRO A 181 2.16 2.83 -19.67
CA PRO A 181 2.14 4.21 -20.18
C PRO A 181 3.30 5.08 -19.70
N LEU A 182 3.98 4.68 -18.63
CA LEU A 182 5.21 5.29 -18.16
C LEU A 182 6.44 4.77 -18.91
N GLY A 183 6.30 3.91 -19.92
CA GLY A 183 7.43 3.29 -20.61
C GLY A 183 8.25 2.37 -19.70
N LEU A 184 7.60 1.78 -18.70
CA LEU A 184 8.20 0.86 -17.73
C LEU A 184 7.53 -0.52 -17.83
N ALA A 185 8.27 -1.56 -17.48
CA ALA A 185 7.80 -2.93 -17.33
C ALA A 185 8.31 -3.50 -16.00
N VAL A 186 7.62 -4.51 -15.46
CA VAL A 186 8.08 -5.23 -14.26
C VAL A 186 9.05 -6.33 -14.69
N ASP A 187 10.31 -6.21 -14.30
CA ASP A 187 11.36 -7.18 -14.67
C ASP A 187 11.54 -8.26 -13.60
N GLU A 188 11.47 -7.86 -12.33
CA GLU A 188 11.70 -8.74 -11.19
C GLU A 188 10.58 -8.57 -10.18
N ARG A 189 10.00 -9.68 -9.73
CA ARG A 189 8.97 -9.72 -8.69
C ARG A 189 9.61 -10.26 -7.41
N PRO A 190 9.33 -9.67 -6.24
CA PRO A 190 9.83 -10.23 -5.00
C PRO A 190 9.12 -11.56 -4.72
N ALA A 191 9.88 -12.53 -4.22
CA ALA A 191 9.32 -13.79 -3.76
C ALA A 191 8.61 -13.56 -2.41
N VAL A 192 7.31 -13.82 -2.36
CA VAL A 192 6.53 -13.75 -1.12
C VAL A 192 6.35 -15.16 -0.57
N GLY A 193 6.92 -15.41 0.60
CA GLY A 193 6.79 -16.66 1.32
C GLY A 193 6.14 -16.47 2.68
N ILE A 194 5.66 -17.57 3.24
CA ILE A 194 5.27 -17.64 4.65
C ILE A 194 6.42 -18.31 5.38
N GLY A 195 7.16 -17.54 6.18
CA GLY A 195 8.26 -18.03 6.99
C GLY A 195 7.86 -18.16 8.47
N HIS A 196 8.59 -19.02 9.20
CA HIS A 196 8.53 -19.02 10.65
C HIS A 196 9.35 -17.86 11.20
N ARG A 197 8.75 -17.06 12.09
CA ARG A 197 9.49 -16.13 12.93
C ARG A 197 10.28 -16.93 13.94
N VAL A 198 11.61 -16.87 13.88
CA VAL A 198 12.48 -17.44 14.90
C VAL A 198 12.43 -16.54 16.14
N GLY A 199 11.77 -17.00 17.20
CA GLY A 199 11.68 -16.32 18.50
C GLY A 199 10.32 -16.53 19.19
N PRO A 200 10.25 -16.46 20.54
CA PRO A 200 8.98 -16.53 21.27
C PRO A 200 8.20 -15.21 21.18
N PRO A 201 6.86 -15.25 20.96
CA PRO A 201 6.06 -16.41 20.57
C PRO A 201 6.27 -16.77 19.10
N ALA A 202 6.31 -18.08 18.81
CA ALA A 202 6.40 -18.57 17.43
C ALA A 202 5.21 -18.06 16.63
N SER A 203 5.47 -17.25 15.61
CA SER A 203 4.44 -16.72 14.72
C SER A 203 4.85 -16.88 13.26
N LEU A 204 3.86 -16.99 12.39
CA LEU A 204 4.08 -16.93 10.96
C LEU A 204 4.31 -15.47 10.58
N LYS A 205 5.38 -15.22 9.81
CA LYS A 205 5.66 -13.89 9.25
C LYS A 205 5.69 -14.03 7.73
N THR A 206 5.02 -13.10 7.05
CA THR A 206 5.23 -12.91 5.62
C THR A 206 6.68 -12.48 5.39
N ASP A 207 7.41 -13.30 4.66
CA ASP A 207 8.79 -13.05 4.26
C ASP A 207 8.77 -12.60 2.80
N VAL A 208 9.20 -11.36 2.55
CA VAL A 208 9.30 -10.80 1.21
C VAL A 208 10.77 -10.77 0.87
N ARG A 209 11.19 -11.61 -0.09
CA ARG A 209 12.59 -11.74 -0.50
C ARG A 209 12.80 -11.16 -1.88
N GLY A 210 13.87 -10.40 -2.04
CA GLY A 210 14.21 -9.75 -3.31
C GLY A 210 13.55 -8.39 -3.47
N ALA A 211 13.84 -7.75 -4.60
CA ALA A 211 13.34 -6.43 -4.95
C ALA A 211 12.19 -6.54 -5.96
N LEU A 212 11.23 -5.61 -5.88
CA LEU A 212 10.41 -5.31 -7.04
C LEU A 212 11.23 -4.39 -7.95
N ARG A 213 11.58 -4.87 -9.14
CA ARG A 213 12.30 -4.08 -10.15
C ARG A 213 11.42 -3.77 -11.34
N MET A 214 11.48 -2.53 -11.76
CA MET A 214 10.82 -2.05 -12.96
C MET A 214 11.85 -1.34 -13.84
N SER A 215 11.87 -1.59 -15.13
CA SER A 215 12.75 -0.87 -16.04
C SER A 215 12.08 -0.61 -17.38
N GLY A 216 12.69 0.27 -18.16
CA GLY A 216 12.24 0.55 -19.51
C GLY A 216 12.93 1.77 -20.09
N LYS A 217 12.25 2.43 -21.03
CA LYS A 217 12.79 3.61 -21.72
C LYS A 217 11.81 4.77 -21.63
N ARG A 218 12.32 5.94 -21.22
CA ARG A 218 11.56 7.18 -21.07
C ARG A 218 12.32 8.33 -21.71
N HIS A 219 11.70 9.02 -22.67
CA HIS A 219 12.34 10.11 -23.42
C HIS A 219 13.70 9.70 -24.04
N GLY A 220 13.81 8.46 -24.52
CA GLY A 220 15.05 7.91 -25.08
C GLY A 220 16.07 7.41 -24.04
N ARG A 221 15.83 7.64 -22.74
CA ARG A 221 16.73 7.27 -21.64
C ARG A 221 16.30 5.94 -21.02
N ALA A 222 17.26 5.09 -20.67
CA ALA A 222 16.98 3.90 -19.88
C ALA A 222 16.68 4.29 -18.43
N VAL A 223 15.60 3.73 -17.88
CA VAL A 223 15.16 3.98 -16.50
C VAL A 223 15.07 2.65 -15.77
N SER A 224 15.54 2.62 -14.52
CA SER A 224 15.41 1.47 -13.62
C SER A 224 14.92 1.93 -12.26
N ILE A 225 13.99 1.19 -11.69
CA ILE A 225 13.37 1.46 -10.39
C ILE A 225 13.46 0.18 -9.58
N SER A 226 13.97 0.28 -8.36
CA SER A 226 14.12 -0.84 -7.43
C SER A 226 13.48 -0.49 -6.09
N MET A 227 12.61 -1.37 -5.61
CA MET A 227 11.96 -1.27 -4.30
C MET A 227 12.27 -2.52 -3.47
N ALA A 228 13.04 -2.33 -2.40
CA ALA A 228 13.43 -3.39 -1.47
C ALA A 228 13.69 -2.80 -0.08
N ASP A 229 13.40 -3.56 0.98
CA ASP A 229 13.77 -3.22 2.37
C ASP A 229 13.32 -1.82 2.83
N GLY A 230 12.15 -1.37 2.37
CA GLY A 230 11.62 -0.04 2.67
C GLY A 230 12.43 1.10 2.04
N ARG A 231 13.26 0.80 1.04
CA ARG A 231 14.02 1.74 0.22
C ARG A 231 13.54 1.68 -1.22
N THR A 232 13.48 2.84 -1.84
CA THR A 232 13.25 3.01 -3.26
C THR A 232 14.49 3.64 -3.89
N SER A 233 14.93 3.10 -5.02
CA SER A 233 15.95 3.71 -5.90
C SER A 233 15.35 3.89 -7.29
N VAL A 234 15.52 5.08 -7.88
CA VAL A 234 15.15 5.41 -9.25
C VAL A 234 16.40 5.91 -9.96
N LEU A 235 16.85 5.18 -10.98
CA LEU A 235 17.98 5.55 -11.82
C LEU A 235 17.48 5.94 -13.21
N VAL A 236 17.80 7.15 -13.65
CA VAL A 236 17.59 7.62 -15.04
C VAL A 236 18.95 7.80 -15.69
N ARG A 237 19.21 7.05 -16.76
CA ARG A 237 20.46 7.15 -17.53
C ARG A 237 20.53 8.48 -18.27
N ALA A 238 21.58 9.23 -18.02
CA ALA A 238 21.90 10.50 -18.66
C ALA A 238 23.41 10.76 -18.51
N ASP A 239 24.02 11.49 -19.45
CA ASP A 239 25.38 11.98 -19.24
C ASP A 239 25.31 13.13 -18.23
N SER A 240 25.86 12.90 -17.04
CA SER A 240 25.75 13.84 -15.94
C SER A 240 27.11 13.99 -15.24
N PRO A 241 27.55 15.23 -14.96
CA PRO A 241 28.70 15.46 -14.10
C PRO A 241 28.48 14.82 -12.73
N GLN A 242 29.57 14.49 -12.05
CA GLN A 242 29.49 13.91 -10.72
C GLN A 242 28.95 14.94 -9.72
N PHE A 243 27.86 14.60 -9.01
CA PHE A 243 27.31 15.45 -7.96
C PHE A 243 26.59 14.64 -6.88
N GLU A 244 26.40 15.24 -5.70
CA GLU A 244 25.57 14.69 -4.63
C GLU A 244 24.66 15.78 -4.05
N ALA A 245 23.38 15.46 -3.88
CA ALA A 245 22.40 16.29 -3.20
C ALA A 245 21.61 15.46 -2.18
N ARG A 246 21.21 16.07 -1.07
CA ARG A 246 20.42 15.42 -0.02
C ARG A 246 19.29 16.32 0.44
N SER A 247 18.26 15.70 0.99
CA SER A 247 17.16 16.44 1.60
C SER A 247 17.62 17.10 2.90
N ARG A 248 17.43 18.41 3.02
CA ARG A 248 17.60 19.19 4.25
C ARG A 248 16.48 20.22 4.35
N ASP A 249 15.84 20.29 5.52
CA ASP A 249 14.77 21.26 5.82
C ASP A 249 13.64 21.27 4.77
N GLY A 250 13.28 20.07 4.26
CA GLY A 250 12.24 19.88 3.25
C GLY A 250 12.65 20.28 1.82
N ARG A 251 13.92 20.57 1.55
CA ARG A 251 14.43 20.82 0.18
C ARG A 251 15.51 19.83 -0.17
N VAL A 252 15.64 19.47 -1.44
CA VAL A 252 16.77 18.68 -1.94
C VAL A 252 17.84 19.67 -2.42
N SER A 253 19.02 19.65 -1.80
CA SER A 253 20.11 20.54 -2.15
C SER A 253 21.47 19.87 -1.98
N GLY A 254 22.44 20.28 -2.79
CA GLY A 254 23.83 19.88 -2.64
C GLY A 254 24.61 20.83 -1.74
N ARG A 255 25.89 20.54 -1.55
CA ARG A 255 26.81 21.46 -0.87
C ARG A 255 27.07 22.68 -1.77
N LYS A 256 27.15 23.86 -1.15
CA LYS A 256 27.31 25.13 -1.87
C LYS A 256 28.62 25.12 -2.67
N GLY A 257 28.51 25.36 -3.98
CA GLY A 257 29.66 25.39 -4.90
C GLY A 257 30.17 24.02 -5.37
N GLU A 258 29.55 22.92 -4.92
CA GLU A 258 29.90 21.56 -5.38
C GLU A 258 28.96 21.05 -6.49
N LEU A 259 27.82 21.72 -6.70
CA LEU A 259 26.88 21.36 -7.76
C LEU A 259 27.22 22.05 -9.08
N PRO A 260 27.08 21.34 -10.22
CA PRO A 260 27.01 21.97 -11.53
C PRO A 260 25.91 23.05 -11.56
N PRO A 261 26.14 24.21 -12.20
CA PRO A 261 25.19 25.33 -12.19
C PRO A 261 23.76 24.96 -12.63
N GLU A 262 23.65 24.08 -13.62
CA GLU A 262 22.39 23.66 -14.24
C GLU A 262 21.61 22.72 -13.31
N ILE A 263 22.32 21.83 -12.62
CA ILE A 263 21.75 20.96 -11.58
C ILE A 263 21.32 21.80 -10.37
N GLU A 264 22.14 22.78 -9.96
CA GLU A 264 21.78 23.68 -8.87
C GLU A 264 20.53 24.49 -9.21
N SER A 265 20.43 25.02 -10.42
CA SER A 265 19.24 25.73 -10.91
C SER A 265 18.01 24.83 -10.89
N ALA A 266 18.11 23.62 -11.44
CA ALA A 266 17.00 22.67 -11.46
C ALA A 266 16.55 22.26 -10.05
N LEU A 267 17.48 22.07 -9.10
CA LEU A 267 17.15 21.78 -7.70
C LEU A 267 16.50 22.97 -6.97
N ARG A 268 16.84 24.21 -7.33
CA ARG A 268 16.18 25.41 -6.74
C ARG A 268 14.70 25.49 -7.13
N GLU A 269 14.36 25.01 -8.33
CA GLU A 269 12.98 24.93 -8.81
C GLU A 269 12.17 23.79 -8.18
N VAL A 270 12.84 22.81 -7.57
CA VAL A 270 12.14 21.75 -6.82
C VAL A 270 11.43 22.37 -5.61
N PRO A 271 10.10 22.19 -5.49
CA PRO A 271 9.34 22.81 -4.41
C PRO A 271 9.71 22.20 -3.06
N ALA A 272 9.77 23.05 -2.04
CA ALA A 272 9.99 22.62 -0.67
C ALA A 272 8.80 21.79 -0.17
N SER A 273 9.07 20.65 0.45
CA SER A 273 8.08 19.77 1.06
C SER A 273 8.70 18.86 2.10
N VAL A 274 7.99 18.65 3.21
CA VAL A 274 8.36 17.68 4.25
C VAL A 274 8.48 16.25 3.72
N GLY A 275 7.81 15.93 2.61
CA GLY A 275 7.88 14.60 2.03
C GLY A 275 9.19 14.31 1.29
N TRP A 276 10.06 15.32 1.06
CA TRP A 276 11.41 15.08 0.57
C TRP A 276 12.34 14.49 1.63
N LYS A 277 11.89 14.34 2.88
CA LYS A 277 12.68 13.74 3.96
C LYS A 277 13.30 12.41 3.53
N ASP A 278 14.57 12.21 3.92
CA ASP A 278 15.36 10.99 3.66
C ASP A 278 15.57 10.69 2.16
N VAL A 279 15.58 11.75 1.33
CA VAL A 279 15.95 11.66 -0.09
C VAL A 279 17.42 12.01 -0.28
N ALA A 280 18.11 11.19 -1.07
CA ALA A 280 19.45 11.44 -1.58
C ALA A 280 19.43 11.34 -3.10
N VAL A 281 20.22 12.18 -3.77
CA VAL A 281 20.38 12.20 -5.21
C VAL A 281 21.86 12.17 -5.52
N THR A 282 22.27 11.31 -6.44
CA THR A 282 23.64 11.21 -6.93
C THR A 282 23.63 11.23 -8.45
N GLY A 283 24.49 12.06 -9.05
CA GLY A 283 24.71 12.09 -10.49
C GLY A 283 26.11 11.62 -10.85
N GLY A 284 26.27 11.10 -12.07
CA GLY A 284 27.54 10.67 -12.64
C GLY A 284 27.36 10.03 -14.03
N PRO A 285 28.39 9.35 -14.56
CA PRO A 285 28.39 8.80 -15.92
C PRO A 285 27.34 7.69 -16.15
N GLU A 286 26.89 7.04 -15.08
CA GLU A 286 25.82 6.02 -15.16
C GLU A 286 24.42 6.63 -15.21
N GLY A 287 24.28 7.93 -14.89
CA GLY A 287 23.02 8.63 -14.79
C GLY A 287 22.79 9.31 -13.46
N ILE A 288 21.53 9.64 -13.20
CA ILE A 288 21.06 10.29 -11.98
C ILE A 288 20.22 9.30 -11.20
N GLU A 289 20.67 8.98 -9.99
CA GLU A 289 19.98 8.09 -9.06
C GLU A 289 19.31 8.91 -7.94
N VAL A 290 18.02 8.68 -7.72
CA VAL A 290 17.26 9.21 -6.60
C VAL A 290 16.92 8.07 -5.66
N VAL A 291 17.41 8.15 -4.44
CA VAL A 291 17.20 7.18 -3.37
C VAL A 291 16.31 7.77 -2.29
N ARG A 292 15.34 7.00 -1.79
CA ARG A 292 14.52 7.35 -0.63
C ARG A 292 14.39 6.19 0.36
N ARG A 293 14.46 6.49 1.66
CA ARG A 293 14.13 5.54 2.74
C ARG A 293 12.73 5.81 3.33
N GLY A 294 12.07 4.76 3.81
CA GLY A 294 10.85 4.89 4.62
C GLY A 294 9.60 5.27 3.83
N ALA A 295 9.56 4.89 2.56
CA ALA A 295 8.65 5.47 1.58
C ALA A 295 7.46 4.54 1.26
N GLY A 296 6.26 5.10 1.10
CA GLY A 296 5.07 4.37 0.70
C GLY A 296 5.05 4.05 -0.80
N ASN A 297 4.08 3.25 -1.25
CA ASN A 297 3.96 2.77 -2.64
C ASN A 297 3.99 3.84 -3.75
N ARG A 298 3.79 5.12 -3.43
CA ARG A 298 3.77 6.24 -4.38
C ARG A 298 5.14 6.90 -4.57
N ASP A 299 6.06 6.73 -3.64
CA ASP A 299 7.20 7.63 -3.52
C ASP A 299 8.23 7.49 -4.65
N TRP A 300 8.22 6.35 -5.34
CA TRP A 300 9.02 6.14 -6.55
C TRP A 300 8.60 7.06 -7.71
N LEU A 301 7.33 7.46 -7.81
CA LEU A 301 6.88 8.40 -8.85
C LEU A 301 7.49 9.79 -8.65
N ALA A 302 7.56 10.25 -7.40
CA ALA A 302 8.23 11.52 -7.07
C ALA A 302 9.74 11.44 -7.30
N GLY A 303 10.35 10.29 -7.02
CA GLY A 303 11.75 10.01 -7.35
C GLY A 303 12.01 10.03 -8.85
N LEU A 304 11.13 9.43 -9.65
CA LEU A 304 11.18 9.43 -11.11
C LEU A 304 11.06 10.86 -11.67
N TRP A 305 10.05 11.62 -11.22
CA TRP A 305 9.88 13.03 -11.58
C TRP A 305 11.15 13.85 -11.33
N LEU A 306 11.76 13.68 -10.14
CA LEU A 306 12.98 14.40 -9.78
C LEU A 306 14.16 13.99 -10.65
N ALA A 307 14.37 12.68 -10.84
CA ALA A 307 15.47 12.16 -11.66
C ALA A 307 15.38 12.65 -13.12
N GLU A 308 14.18 12.63 -13.71
CA GLU A 308 13.98 13.09 -15.09
C GLU A 308 14.17 14.59 -15.27
N ARG A 309 13.76 15.40 -14.29
CA ARG A 309 13.98 16.85 -14.31
C ARG A 309 15.47 17.18 -14.30
N LEU A 310 16.23 16.52 -13.42
CA LEU A 310 17.68 16.71 -13.32
C LEU A 310 18.42 16.18 -14.57
N ALA A 311 17.96 15.06 -15.14
CA ALA A 311 18.50 14.53 -16.39
C ALA A 311 18.27 15.50 -17.56
N GLY A 312 17.09 16.12 -17.64
CA GLY A 312 16.82 17.17 -18.64
C GLY A 312 17.72 18.40 -18.49
N ALA A 313 18.02 18.80 -17.25
CA ALA A 313 18.93 19.92 -16.98
C ALA A 313 20.38 19.61 -17.36
N ALA A 314 20.86 18.38 -17.09
CA ALA A 314 22.21 17.94 -17.46
C ALA A 314 22.43 17.93 -18.98
N GLU A 315 21.44 17.44 -19.75
CA GLU A 315 21.52 17.39 -21.22
C GLU A 315 21.44 18.77 -21.87
N GLY A 316 20.67 19.69 -21.28
CA GLY A 316 20.57 21.07 -21.76
C GLY A 316 21.90 21.82 -21.70
N ALA A 317 22.79 21.44 -20.77
CA ALA A 317 24.12 22.02 -20.62
C ALA A 317 25.11 21.53 -21.69
N SER A 318 24.83 20.38 -22.31
CA SER A 318 25.75 19.71 -23.26
C SER A 318 25.52 20.12 -24.72
N ARG A 319 24.54 20.98 -24.99
CA ARG A 319 24.21 21.52 -26.31
C ARG A 319 24.69 22.96 -26.46
#